data_AF-A0A9E2DDW1-F1
#
_entry.id   AF-A0A9E2DDW1-F1
#
_cell.length_a   1.000
_cell.length_b   1.000
_cell.length_c   1.000
_cell.angle_alpha   90.00
_cell.angle_beta   90.00
_cell.angle_gamma   90.00
#
_symmetry.space_group_name_H-M   'P 1'
#
loop_
_entity.id
_entity.type
_entity.pdbx_description
1 polymer ?
#
loop_
_entity_poly.entity_id
_entity_poly.type
_entity_poly.pdbx_seq_one_letter_code
_entity_poly.pdbx_strand_id
1 'polypeptide(L)'
;MSKSESDHTLVITPGEPAGIGMDVCLASDALLPDALKRIYLADPEALAARADLLGIKCALRVLSNPKDYAPGHLNVIPCDLGYTVQAGKLDMRSGPFVVQCLEKAISLWEADPKTALVTGPIQKSVVNQSGIAFSGHTEWLAERTQTDKVVMMLADGELRVALVTTHLPLSEVARAITPEVVRATIAQTLKSLREDFGIAKPRISICGLNPHAGEAGYLGREEIDIITPVIEDFQSRGHFVQGPLPADT
;
A
#
# COMPACT_ATOMS: atom_id res chain seq x y z
N MET A 1 11.30 22.01 4.25
CA MET A 1 11.76 21.68 5.63
C MET A 1 11.55 20.20 5.82
N SER A 2 12.63 19.41 5.81
CA SER A 2 12.59 17.96 5.97
C SER A 2 11.99 17.64 7.34
N LYS A 3 10.95 16.81 7.40
CA LYS A 3 10.51 16.21 8.65
C LYS A 3 11.75 15.61 9.33
N SER A 4 12.00 16.07 10.55
CA SER A 4 12.99 15.56 11.48
C SER A 4 13.02 14.03 11.47
N GLU A 5 14.21 13.45 11.67
CA GLU A 5 14.45 12.03 12.00
C GLU A 5 13.16 11.33 12.43
N SER A 6 12.51 10.65 11.47
CA SER A 6 11.21 10.09 11.75
C SER A 6 11.42 8.89 12.67
N ASP A 7 10.93 8.96 13.90
CA ASP A 7 10.93 7.83 14.85
C ASP A 7 9.95 6.71 14.44
N HIS A 8 9.66 6.60 13.14
CA HIS A 8 8.81 5.57 12.58
C HIS A 8 9.64 4.32 12.32
N THR A 9 9.02 3.17 12.52
CA THR A 9 9.60 1.88 12.17
C THR A 9 8.93 1.38 10.90
N LEU A 10 9.72 1.12 9.86
CA LEU A 10 9.23 0.44 8.68
C LEU A 10 9.20 -1.07 8.93
N VAL A 11 8.03 -1.66 8.87
CA VAL A 11 7.85 -3.10 8.84
C VAL A 11 7.70 -3.52 7.39
N ILE A 12 8.55 -4.41 6.93
CA ILE A 12 8.66 -4.79 5.52
C ILE A 12 8.30 -6.28 5.39
N THR A 13 7.28 -6.59 4.60
CA THR A 13 6.99 -7.97 4.21
C THR A 13 7.52 -8.20 2.80
N PRO A 14 8.47 -9.13 2.55
CA PRO A 14 8.98 -9.36 1.20
C PRO A 14 7.91 -9.93 0.24
N GLY A 15 6.82 -10.50 0.76
CA GLY A 15 5.75 -11.07 -0.05
C GLY A 15 6.03 -12.52 -0.45
N GLU A 16 5.75 -12.89 -1.70
CA GLU A 16 5.91 -14.26 -2.20
C GLU A 16 7.40 -14.67 -2.20
N PRO A 17 7.81 -15.67 -1.40
CA PRO A 17 9.20 -16.07 -1.26
C PRO A 17 9.84 -16.55 -2.57
N ALA A 18 9.08 -17.22 -3.46
CA ALA A 18 9.60 -17.61 -4.77
C ALA A 18 9.75 -16.43 -5.74
N GLY A 19 9.17 -15.27 -5.43
CA GLY A 19 9.25 -14.05 -6.24
C GLY A 19 10.53 -13.24 -6.00
N ILE A 20 10.50 -11.99 -6.49
CA ILE A 20 11.63 -11.05 -6.41
C ILE A 20 11.64 -10.20 -5.12
N GLY A 21 10.64 -10.35 -4.25
CA GLY A 21 10.46 -9.43 -3.14
C GLY A 21 11.61 -9.44 -2.13
N MET A 22 12.19 -10.61 -1.86
CA MET A 22 13.42 -10.74 -1.06
C MET A 22 14.60 -10.04 -1.75
N ASP A 23 14.71 -10.14 -3.08
CA ASP A 23 15.77 -9.54 -3.88
C ASP A 23 15.74 -8.01 -3.77
N VAL A 24 14.54 -7.43 -3.94
CA VAL A 24 14.31 -5.99 -3.80
C VAL A 24 14.61 -5.54 -2.37
N CYS A 25 14.19 -6.30 -1.37
CA CYS A 25 14.48 -5.98 0.04
C CYS A 25 15.99 -5.95 0.31
N LEU A 26 16.72 -6.98 -0.13
CA LEU A 26 18.17 -7.09 0.05
C LEU A 26 18.94 -6.00 -0.71
N ALA A 27 18.59 -5.77 -1.98
CA ALA A 27 19.27 -4.77 -2.80
C ALA A 27 19.00 -3.33 -2.33
N SER A 28 17.79 -3.06 -1.84
CA SER A 28 17.42 -1.72 -1.34
C SER A 28 17.95 -1.43 0.06
N ASP A 29 18.02 -2.41 0.97
CA ASP A 29 18.48 -2.18 2.36
C ASP A 29 19.87 -1.54 2.40
N ALA A 30 20.79 -1.99 1.54
CA ALA A 30 22.14 -1.45 1.42
C ALA A 30 22.19 0.02 0.95
N LEU A 31 21.12 0.52 0.33
CA LEU A 31 21.01 1.90 -0.16
C LEU A 31 20.27 2.81 0.81
N LEU A 32 19.60 2.25 1.82
CA LEU A 32 18.77 3.00 2.77
C LEU A 32 19.61 3.49 3.95
N PRO A 33 19.37 4.72 4.45
CA PRO A 33 20.15 5.29 5.55
C PRO A 33 19.92 4.52 6.86
N ASP A 34 20.95 4.29 7.66
CA ASP A 34 20.86 3.60 8.96
C ASP A 34 19.87 4.24 9.95
N ALA A 35 19.62 5.54 9.82
CA ALA A 35 18.67 6.28 10.65
C ALA A 35 17.21 5.82 10.45
N LEU A 36 16.89 5.19 9.32
CA LEU A 36 15.55 4.67 9.05
C LEU A 36 15.41 3.27 9.66
N LYS A 37 14.64 3.13 10.75
CA LYS A 37 14.41 1.82 11.38
C LYS A 37 13.61 0.92 10.45
N ARG A 38 14.11 -0.31 10.21
CA ARG A 38 13.54 -1.29 9.28
C ARG A 38 13.52 -2.67 9.92
N ILE A 39 12.38 -3.34 9.89
CA ILE A 39 12.22 -4.71 10.38
C ILE A 39 11.57 -5.54 9.28
N TYR A 40 12.24 -6.60 8.86
CA TYR A 40 11.75 -7.52 7.84
C TYR A 40 10.98 -8.67 8.50
N LEU A 41 9.78 -8.95 8.00
CA LEU A 41 8.98 -10.11 8.40
C LEU A 41 9.17 -11.18 7.33
N ALA A 42 10.08 -12.11 7.59
CA ALA A 42 10.53 -13.09 6.62
C ALA A 42 11.10 -14.33 7.33
N ASP A 43 11.29 -15.39 6.56
CA ASP A 43 12.07 -16.53 7.00
C ASP A 43 13.57 -16.16 6.93
N PRO A 44 14.32 -16.19 8.05
CA PRO A 44 15.72 -15.78 8.07
C PRO A 44 16.62 -16.65 7.17
N GLU A 45 16.33 -17.95 7.08
CA GLU A 45 17.13 -18.89 6.29
C GLU A 45 16.88 -18.66 4.79
N ALA A 46 15.62 -18.46 4.39
CA ALA A 46 15.27 -18.14 3.01
C ALA A 46 15.87 -16.79 2.58
N LEU A 47 15.86 -15.79 3.46
CA LEU A 47 16.44 -14.47 3.18
C LEU A 47 17.97 -14.53 3.07
N ALA A 48 18.64 -15.28 3.96
CA ALA A 48 20.09 -15.51 3.88
C ALA A 48 20.47 -16.28 2.61
N ALA A 49 19.75 -17.35 2.29
CA ALA A 49 19.97 -18.12 1.06
C ALA A 49 19.76 -17.26 -0.20
N ARG A 50 18.80 -16.31 -0.18
CA ARG A 50 18.61 -15.37 -1.28
C ARG A 50 19.76 -14.36 -1.38
N ALA A 51 20.27 -13.88 -0.26
CA ALA A 51 21.43 -12.98 -0.24
C ALA A 51 22.68 -13.66 -0.83
N ASP A 52 22.92 -14.93 -0.47
CA ASP A 52 24.01 -15.74 -1.02
C ASP A 52 23.86 -15.93 -2.53
N LEU A 53 22.64 -16.26 -3.00
CA LEU A 53 22.35 -16.42 -4.43
C LEU A 53 22.63 -15.13 -5.23
N LEU A 54 22.36 -13.97 -4.64
CA LEU A 54 22.57 -12.65 -5.27
C LEU A 54 23.99 -12.11 -5.06
N GLY A 55 24.83 -12.77 -4.24
CA GLY A 55 26.15 -12.27 -3.86
C GLY A 55 26.10 -11.00 -3.00
N ILE A 56 24.99 -10.74 -2.31
CA ILE A 56 24.81 -9.58 -1.43
C ILE A 56 25.28 -9.94 -0.02
N LYS A 57 26.26 -9.19 0.50
CA LYS A 57 26.68 -9.33 1.90
C LYS A 57 25.73 -8.54 2.80
N CYS A 58 25.06 -9.21 3.72
CA CYS A 58 24.23 -8.58 4.74
C CYS A 58 24.54 -9.16 6.13
N ALA A 59 24.54 -8.31 7.16
CA ALA A 59 24.61 -8.76 8.55
C ALA A 59 23.20 -9.03 9.06
N LEU A 60 22.70 -10.25 8.84
CA LEU A 60 21.36 -10.63 9.29
C LEU A 60 21.31 -10.76 10.81
N ARG A 61 20.30 -10.13 11.43
CA ARG A 61 20.02 -10.23 12.87
C ARG A 61 18.59 -10.68 13.08
N VAL A 62 18.41 -11.86 13.65
CA VAL A 62 17.09 -12.35 14.06
C VAL A 62 16.68 -11.65 15.37
N LEU A 63 15.50 -11.06 15.37
CA LEU A 63 14.92 -10.36 16.51
C LEU A 63 13.83 -11.21 17.17
N SER A 64 13.88 -11.34 18.50
CA SER A 64 12.77 -11.86 19.30
C SER A 64 11.82 -10.75 19.76
N ASN A 65 12.33 -9.51 19.85
CA ASN A 65 11.56 -8.33 20.20
C ASN A 65 11.92 -7.18 19.23
N PRO A 66 10.94 -6.45 18.65
CA PRO A 66 11.20 -5.28 17.82
C PRO A 66 12.12 -4.23 18.46
N LYS A 67 12.12 -4.14 19.80
CA LYS A 67 12.96 -3.21 20.57
C LYS A 67 14.46 -3.54 20.51
N ASP A 68 14.82 -4.76 20.12
CA ASP A 68 16.22 -5.21 19.99
C ASP A 68 16.85 -4.84 18.64
N TYR A 69 16.21 -3.94 17.89
CA TYR A 69 16.68 -3.39 16.63
C TYR A 69 18.13 -2.89 16.74
N ALA A 70 18.96 -3.29 15.77
CA ALA A 70 20.35 -2.87 15.67
C ALA A 70 20.60 -2.15 14.33
N PRO A 71 21.04 -0.88 14.33
CA PRO A 71 21.48 -0.20 13.11
C PRO A 71 22.57 -0.99 12.37
N GLY A 72 22.64 -0.84 11.05
CA GLY A 72 23.60 -1.54 10.18
C GLY A 72 23.36 -3.05 10.03
N HIS A 73 22.27 -3.59 10.58
CA HIS A 73 21.88 -4.99 10.41
C HIS A 73 20.58 -5.13 9.61
N LEU A 74 20.47 -6.24 8.89
CA LEU A 74 19.21 -6.68 8.31
C LEU A 74 18.40 -7.33 9.44
N ASN A 75 17.57 -6.52 10.10
CA ASN A 75 16.80 -6.94 11.28
C ASN A 75 15.56 -7.73 10.85
N VAL A 76 15.46 -8.99 11.24
CA VAL A 76 14.40 -9.91 10.82
C VAL A 76 13.62 -10.42 12.03
N ILE A 77 12.30 -10.20 12.04
CA ILE A 77 11.41 -10.97 12.91
C ILE A 77 10.98 -12.20 12.12
N PRO A 78 11.25 -13.42 12.63
CA PRO A 78 11.13 -14.64 11.85
C PRO A 78 9.66 -14.96 11.55
N CYS A 79 9.33 -15.23 10.30
CA CYS A 79 8.12 -15.91 9.87
C CYS A 79 8.51 -17.29 9.34
N ASP A 80 7.91 -18.34 9.88
CA ASP A 80 8.27 -19.71 9.54
C ASP A 80 7.67 -20.08 8.18
N LEU A 81 8.56 -20.41 7.23
CA LEU A 81 8.15 -20.86 5.92
C LEU A 81 7.90 -22.37 5.87
N GLY A 82 8.65 -23.17 6.64
CA GLY A 82 8.52 -24.62 6.69
C GLY A 82 9.01 -25.40 5.46
N TYR A 83 9.69 -24.76 4.50
CA TYR A 83 10.31 -25.42 3.35
C TYR A 83 11.43 -24.60 2.70
N THR A 84 12.29 -25.26 1.91
CA THR A 84 13.34 -24.58 1.14
C THR A 84 12.76 -23.94 -0.13
N VAL A 85 12.92 -22.61 -0.25
CA VAL A 85 12.48 -21.83 -1.41
C VAL A 85 13.34 -22.13 -2.63
N GLN A 86 12.71 -22.32 -3.79
CA GLN A 86 13.35 -22.22 -5.10
C GLN A 86 12.87 -20.95 -5.81
N ALA A 87 13.79 -20.03 -6.12
CA ALA A 87 13.46 -18.80 -6.84
C ALA A 87 12.79 -19.10 -8.19
N GLY A 88 11.71 -18.40 -8.49
CA GLY A 88 10.89 -18.56 -9.70
C GLY A 88 9.94 -19.76 -9.69
N LYS A 89 9.95 -20.60 -8.64
CA LYS A 89 9.08 -21.78 -8.54
C LYS A 89 8.13 -21.65 -7.36
N LEU A 90 6.87 -21.36 -7.66
CA LEU A 90 5.79 -21.24 -6.69
C LEU A 90 5.56 -22.56 -5.93
N ASP A 91 5.22 -22.45 -4.65
CA ASP A 91 4.87 -23.57 -3.77
C ASP A 91 3.68 -23.18 -2.90
N MET A 92 2.64 -24.02 -2.83
CA MET A 92 1.43 -23.73 -2.06
C MET A 92 1.66 -23.51 -0.57
N ARG A 93 2.78 -24.01 -0.04
CA ARG A 93 3.20 -23.75 1.35
C ARG A 93 3.59 -22.29 1.60
N SER A 94 3.79 -21.48 0.55
CA SER A 94 4.02 -20.03 0.70
C SER A 94 2.78 -19.28 1.20
N GLY A 95 1.58 -19.79 0.95
CA GLY A 95 0.32 -19.13 1.30
C GLY A 95 0.22 -18.78 2.80
N PRO A 96 0.33 -19.77 3.71
CA PRO A 96 0.35 -19.53 5.15
C PRO A 96 1.48 -18.59 5.60
N PHE A 97 2.65 -18.68 4.98
CA PHE A 97 3.78 -17.78 5.28
C PHE A 97 3.47 -16.32 4.95
N VAL A 98 2.94 -16.04 3.74
CA VAL A 98 2.57 -14.68 3.33
C VAL A 98 1.56 -14.09 4.31
N VAL A 99 0.55 -14.87 4.69
CA VAL A 99 -0.45 -14.46 5.67
C VAL A 99 0.17 -14.21 7.05
N GLN A 100 1.04 -15.11 7.52
CA GLN A 100 1.73 -14.95 8.80
C GLN A 100 2.53 -13.63 8.85
N CYS A 101 3.21 -13.26 7.78
CA CYS A 101 3.92 -11.99 7.67
C CYS A 101 2.96 -10.79 7.80
N LEU A 102 1.80 -10.83 7.15
CA LEU A 102 0.80 -9.75 7.23
C LEU A 102 0.17 -9.65 8.62
N GLU A 103 -0.18 -10.77 9.24
CA GLU A 103 -0.73 -10.78 10.60
C GLU A 103 0.28 -10.23 11.62
N LYS A 104 1.56 -10.60 11.50
CA LYS A 104 2.61 -10.00 12.36
C LYS A 104 2.78 -8.51 12.10
N ALA A 105 2.68 -8.05 10.85
CA ALA A 105 2.74 -6.62 10.55
C ALA A 105 1.61 -5.85 11.22
N ILE A 106 0.39 -6.40 11.20
CA ILE A 106 -0.78 -5.83 11.89
C ILE A 106 -0.51 -5.77 13.39
N SER A 107 -0.07 -6.86 14.02
CA SER A 107 0.22 -6.86 15.46
C SER A 107 1.29 -5.86 15.87
N LEU A 108 2.31 -5.63 15.02
CA LEU A 108 3.34 -4.61 15.28
C LEU A 108 2.79 -3.19 15.16
N TRP A 109 1.92 -2.96 14.17
CA TRP A 109 1.24 -1.67 14.00
C TRP A 109 0.27 -1.36 15.16
N GLU A 110 -0.47 -2.36 15.64
CA GLU A 110 -1.34 -2.21 16.82
C GLU A 110 -0.55 -1.89 18.10
N ALA A 111 0.67 -2.44 18.22
CA ALA A 111 1.53 -2.21 19.37
C ALA A 111 2.22 -0.82 19.35
N ASP A 112 2.53 -0.30 18.16
CA ASP A 112 3.15 1.02 17.99
C ASP A 112 2.58 1.75 16.76
N PRO A 113 1.75 2.80 16.97
CA PRO A 113 1.18 3.61 15.89
C PRO A 113 2.20 4.33 14.99
N LYS A 114 3.48 4.38 15.38
CA LYS A 114 4.58 4.89 14.54
C LYS A 114 5.11 3.84 13.55
N THR A 115 4.50 2.66 13.48
CA THR A 115 4.85 1.65 12.49
C THR A 115 4.21 1.95 11.15
N ALA A 116 4.97 1.81 10.07
CA ALA A 116 4.44 1.83 8.70
C ALA A 116 4.75 0.51 8.01
N LEU A 117 3.77 -0.03 7.28
CA LEU A 117 3.92 -1.28 6.54
C LEU A 117 4.32 -1.00 5.08
N VAL A 118 5.36 -1.69 4.63
CA VAL A 118 5.78 -1.76 3.22
C VAL A 118 5.65 -3.21 2.76
N THR A 119 4.88 -3.45 1.70
CA THR A 119 4.62 -4.80 1.19
C THR A 119 5.33 -5.04 -0.14
N GLY A 120 5.97 -6.21 -0.24
CA GLY A 120 6.48 -6.76 -1.48
C GLY A 120 5.37 -7.47 -2.29
N PRO A 121 5.67 -7.87 -3.54
CA PRO A 121 4.71 -8.52 -4.41
C PRO A 121 4.35 -9.93 -3.90
N ILE A 122 3.09 -10.32 -4.09
CA ILE A 122 2.58 -11.64 -3.72
C ILE A 122 1.92 -12.32 -4.92
N GLN A 123 1.77 -13.65 -4.85
CA GLN A 123 1.01 -14.42 -5.82
C GLN A 123 -0.32 -14.91 -5.25
N LYS A 124 -1.39 -14.15 -5.50
CA LYS A 124 -2.73 -14.41 -4.93
C LYS A 124 -3.23 -15.84 -5.20
N SER A 125 -2.95 -16.38 -6.38
CA SER A 125 -3.41 -17.73 -6.75
C SER A 125 -2.83 -18.81 -5.85
N VAL A 126 -1.58 -18.68 -5.42
CA VAL A 126 -0.90 -19.67 -4.56
C VAL A 126 -1.44 -19.61 -3.14
N VAL A 127 -1.72 -18.41 -2.63
CA VAL A 127 -2.39 -18.23 -1.33
C VAL A 127 -3.78 -18.86 -1.33
N ASN A 128 -4.56 -18.68 -2.39
CA ASN A 128 -5.87 -19.32 -2.52
C ASN A 128 -5.78 -20.85 -2.64
N GLN A 129 -4.78 -21.36 -3.39
CA GLN A 129 -4.54 -22.81 -3.51
C GLN A 129 -4.14 -23.46 -2.19
N SER A 130 -3.58 -22.70 -1.23
CA SER A 130 -3.30 -23.18 0.12
C SER A 130 -4.55 -23.26 1.02
N GLY A 131 -5.75 -23.02 0.47
CA GLY A 131 -7.02 -23.06 1.20
C GLY A 131 -7.36 -21.76 1.95
N ILE A 132 -6.62 -20.67 1.72
CA ILE A 132 -6.87 -19.38 2.37
C ILE A 132 -7.56 -18.44 1.37
N ALA A 133 -8.79 -18.03 1.66
CA ALA A 133 -9.49 -17.03 0.85
C ALA A 133 -8.74 -15.70 0.91
N PHE A 134 -8.14 -15.29 -0.21
CA PHE A 134 -7.27 -14.13 -0.25
C PHE A 134 -7.48 -13.30 -1.52
N SER A 135 -8.05 -12.10 -1.36
CA SER A 135 -8.35 -11.19 -2.47
C SER A 135 -7.18 -10.25 -2.83
N GLY A 136 -6.32 -9.94 -1.86
CA GLY A 136 -5.23 -8.96 -2.02
C GLY A 136 -4.76 -8.39 -0.69
N HIS A 137 -3.63 -7.69 -0.70
CA HIS A 137 -3.12 -6.99 0.49
C HIS A 137 -4.14 -5.99 1.03
N THR A 138 -4.70 -5.16 0.15
CA THR A 138 -5.61 -4.09 0.52
C THR A 138 -6.86 -4.64 1.20
N GLU A 139 -7.48 -5.67 0.64
CA GLU A 139 -8.68 -6.29 1.19
C GLU A 139 -8.37 -7.02 2.49
N TRP A 140 -7.25 -7.76 2.56
CA TRP A 140 -6.82 -8.45 3.77
C TRP A 140 -6.62 -7.47 4.93
N LEU A 141 -5.84 -6.41 4.70
CA LEU A 141 -5.57 -5.39 5.72
C LEU A 141 -6.87 -4.71 6.15
N ALA A 142 -7.71 -4.27 5.22
CA ALA A 142 -8.96 -3.58 5.53
C ALA A 142 -9.90 -4.43 6.40
N GLU A 143 -10.01 -5.74 6.13
CA GLU A 143 -10.82 -6.64 6.93
C GLU A 143 -10.31 -6.75 8.38
N ARG A 144 -9.00 -6.93 8.57
CA ARG A 144 -8.40 -7.08 9.90
C ARG A 144 -8.38 -5.77 10.69
N THR A 145 -8.18 -4.64 10.02
CA THR A 145 -8.20 -3.32 10.66
C THR A 145 -9.61 -2.73 10.74
N GLN A 146 -10.65 -3.52 10.43
CA GLN A 146 -12.06 -3.10 10.46
C GLN A 146 -12.29 -1.78 9.72
N THR A 147 -11.61 -1.62 8.58
CA THR A 147 -11.61 -0.39 7.79
C THR A 147 -12.64 -0.50 6.69
N ASP A 148 -13.76 0.21 6.85
CA ASP A 148 -14.90 0.13 5.93
C ASP A 148 -14.57 0.54 4.49
N LYS A 149 -13.69 1.55 4.32
CA LYS A 149 -13.33 2.09 3.01
C LYS A 149 -11.85 2.42 2.93
N VAL A 150 -11.23 1.98 1.84
CA VAL A 150 -9.84 2.27 1.47
C VAL A 150 -9.80 3.00 0.14
N VAL A 151 -8.78 3.84 -0.04
CA VAL A 151 -8.53 4.56 -1.29
C VAL A 151 -7.16 4.17 -1.80
N MET A 152 -7.09 3.71 -3.03
CA MET A 152 -5.82 3.46 -3.71
C MET A 152 -5.26 4.79 -4.24
N MET A 153 -4.00 5.05 -3.94
CA MET A 153 -3.25 6.19 -4.47
C MET A 153 -1.93 5.70 -5.06
N LEU A 154 -1.64 6.14 -6.28
CA LEU A 154 -0.31 6.02 -6.89
C LEU A 154 0.39 7.36 -6.74
N ALA A 155 1.66 7.34 -6.32
CA ALA A 155 2.44 8.55 -6.09
C ALA A 155 3.85 8.38 -6.65
N ASP A 156 4.32 9.40 -7.38
CA ASP A 156 5.69 9.51 -7.86
C ASP A 156 6.12 10.97 -7.85
N GLY A 157 7.20 11.27 -7.13
CA GLY A 157 7.69 12.62 -6.91
C GLY A 157 6.60 13.60 -6.47
N GLU A 158 6.26 14.54 -7.35
CA GLU A 158 5.26 15.58 -7.11
C GLU A 158 3.83 15.16 -7.46
N LEU A 159 3.66 14.09 -8.25
CA LEU A 159 2.35 13.63 -8.73
C LEU A 159 1.75 12.59 -7.78
N ARG A 160 0.47 12.77 -7.45
CA ARG A 160 -0.34 11.83 -6.66
C ARG A 160 -1.70 11.67 -7.32
N VAL A 161 -2.08 10.44 -7.62
CA VAL A 161 -3.35 10.09 -8.26
C VAL A 161 -4.10 9.11 -7.36
N ALA A 162 -5.15 9.60 -6.71
CA ALA A 162 -6.11 8.77 -5.98
C ALA A 162 -7.21 8.31 -6.93
N LEU A 163 -7.62 7.05 -6.79
CA LEU A 163 -8.60 6.42 -7.67
C LEU A 163 -9.95 6.28 -6.96
N VAL A 164 -11.03 6.73 -7.61
CA VAL A 164 -12.41 6.53 -7.12
C VAL A 164 -12.84 5.07 -7.26
N THR A 165 -12.40 4.41 -8.34
CA THR A 165 -12.58 2.98 -8.59
C THR A 165 -11.25 2.35 -8.97
N THR A 166 -11.07 1.06 -8.72
CA THR A 166 -9.80 0.35 -9.00
C THR A 166 -9.99 -0.70 -10.10
N HIS A 167 -9.92 -1.99 -9.78
CA HIS A 167 -9.91 -3.08 -10.75
C HIS A 167 -11.34 -3.50 -11.10
N LEU A 168 -12.05 -2.66 -11.86
CA LEU A 168 -13.38 -2.98 -12.41
C LEU A 168 -13.33 -3.13 -13.94
N PRO A 169 -14.18 -3.98 -14.54
CA PRO A 169 -14.42 -3.92 -15.97
C PRO A 169 -14.86 -2.50 -16.38
N LEU A 170 -14.38 -2.01 -17.52
CA LEU A 170 -14.68 -0.63 -17.96
C LEU A 170 -16.19 -0.36 -18.05
N SER A 171 -16.98 -1.35 -18.47
CA SER A 171 -18.44 -1.27 -18.54
C SER A 171 -19.13 -1.06 -17.18
N GLU A 172 -18.45 -1.34 -16.08
CA GLU A 172 -18.98 -1.21 -14.72
C GLU A 172 -18.58 0.12 -14.05
N VAL A 173 -17.63 0.85 -14.63
CA VAL A 173 -17.05 2.04 -14.01
C VAL A 173 -18.11 3.10 -13.78
N ALA A 174 -18.88 3.48 -14.80
CA ALA A 174 -19.89 4.54 -14.69
C ALA A 174 -20.92 4.24 -13.59
N ARG A 175 -21.38 2.99 -13.50
CA ARG A 175 -22.34 2.53 -12.48
C ARG A 175 -21.76 2.56 -11.06
N ALA A 176 -20.46 2.38 -10.91
CA ALA A 176 -19.77 2.39 -9.63
C ALA A 176 -19.50 3.82 -9.10
N ILE A 177 -19.60 4.85 -9.94
CA ILE A 177 -19.46 6.24 -9.53
C ILE A 177 -20.79 6.71 -8.89
N THR A 178 -20.84 6.70 -7.57
CA THR A 178 -21.98 7.24 -6.80
C THR A 178 -21.54 8.43 -5.94
N PRO A 179 -22.47 9.30 -5.49
CA PRO A 179 -22.12 10.41 -4.60
C PRO A 179 -21.38 9.96 -3.34
N GLU A 180 -21.75 8.81 -2.77
CA GLU A 180 -21.18 8.25 -1.55
C GLU A 180 -19.74 7.76 -1.75
N VAL A 181 -19.45 7.18 -2.93
CA VAL A 181 -18.09 6.71 -3.27
C VAL A 181 -17.19 7.91 -3.52
N VAL A 182 -17.61 8.87 -4.36
CA VAL A 182 -16.84 10.09 -4.64
C VAL A 182 -16.56 10.86 -3.35
N ARG A 183 -17.57 11.04 -2.50
CA ARG A 183 -17.45 11.73 -1.21
C ARG A 183 -16.46 11.04 -0.27
N ALA A 184 -16.54 9.72 -0.15
CA ALA A 184 -15.62 8.96 0.68
C ALA A 184 -14.17 9.06 0.15
N THR A 185 -13.98 8.97 -1.17
CA THR A 185 -12.66 9.09 -1.79
C THR A 185 -12.04 10.46 -1.55
N ILE A 186 -12.79 11.55 -1.74
CA ILE A 186 -12.30 12.91 -1.49
C ILE A 186 -11.97 13.09 0.00
N ALA A 187 -12.85 12.67 0.91
CA ALA A 187 -12.63 12.79 2.34
C ALA A 187 -11.37 12.04 2.81
N GLN A 188 -11.20 10.79 2.39
CA GLN A 188 -10.06 9.97 2.75
C GLN A 188 -8.76 10.50 2.14
N THR A 189 -8.81 10.98 0.90
CA THR A 189 -7.64 11.60 0.24
C THR A 189 -7.22 12.88 0.96
N LEU A 190 -8.17 13.77 1.30
CA LEU A 190 -7.90 14.98 2.07
C LEU A 190 -7.31 14.67 3.46
N LYS A 191 -7.79 13.61 4.12
CA LYS A 191 -7.26 13.15 5.41
C LYS A 191 -5.81 12.69 5.27
N SER A 192 -5.55 11.76 4.35
CA SER A 192 -4.21 11.19 4.12
C SER A 192 -3.19 12.26 3.70
N LEU A 193 -3.57 13.20 2.82
CA LEU A 193 -2.68 14.29 2.42
C LEU A 193 -2.26 15.17 3.62
N ARG A 194 -3.11 15.33 4.64
CA ARG A 194 -2.75 16.07 5.87
C ARG A 194 -1.90 15.23 6.81
N GLU A 195 -2.38 14.03 7.13
CA GLU A 195 -1.82 13.20 8.19
C GLU A 195 -0.53 12.51 7.73
N ASP A 196 -0.58 11.82 6.60
CA ASP A 196 0.53 11.00 6.09
C ASP A 196 1.54 11.87 5.32
N PHE A 197 1.05 12.72 4.42
CA PHE A 197 1.91 13.56 3.58
C PHE A 197 2.30 14.91 4.22
N GLY A 198 1.69 15.28 5.35
CA GLY A 198 2.02 16.52 6.06
C GLY A 198 1.63 17.80 5.34
N ILE A 199 0.68 17.75 4.40
CA ILE A 199 0.23 18.91 3.62
C ILE A 199 -0.87 19.62 4.39
N ALA A 200 -0.53 20.74 5.06
CA ALA A 200 -1.47 21.43 5.95
C ALA A 200 -2.76 21.92 5.24
N LYS A 201 -2.64 22.36 3.98
CA LYS A 201 -3.74 22.84 3.14
C LYS A 201 -3.77 22.06 1.82
N PRO A 202 -4.27 20.82 1.82
CA PRO A 202 -4.27 20.00 0.62
C PRO A 202 -5.20 20.59 -0.44
N ARG A 203 -4.78 20.46 -1.70
CA ARG A 203 -5.54 20.86 -2.89
C ARG A 203 -5.76 19.61 -3.73
N ILE A 204 -6.98 19.37 -4.18
CA ILE A 204 -7.35 18.20 -4.99
C ILE A 204 -8.01 18.68 -6.28
N SER A 205 -7.52 18.19 -7.42
CA SER A 205 -8.23 18.26 -8.70
C SER A 205 -8.98 16.95 -8.93
N ILE A 206 -10.22 17.03 -9.39
CA ILE A 206 -11.07 15.88 -9.71
C ILE A 206 -11.22 15.82 -11.23
N CYS A 207 -10.88 14.68 -11.83
CA CYS A 207 -11.18 14.41 -13.24
C CYS A 207 -12.68 14.12 -13.40
N GLY A 208 -13.25 14.51 -14.54
CA GLY A 208 -14.53 13.99 -15.00
C GLY A 208 -14.45 12.48 -15.27
N LEU A 209 -15.61 11.81 -15.21
CA LEU A 209 -15.75 10.43 -15.66
C LEU A 209 -15.75 10.38 -17.19
N ASN A 210 -16.49 11.28 -17.82
CA ASN A 210 -16.68 11.33 -19.25
C ASN A 210 -15.58 12.17 -19.93
N PRO A 211 -15.29 11.91 -21.22
CA PRO A 211 -14.46 12.81 -22.03
C PRO A 211 -14.97 14.25 -21.92
N HIS A 212 -14.02 15.20 -21.86
CA HIS A 212 -14.33 16.62 -21.68
C HIS A 212 -15.17 16.94 -20.42
N ALA A 213 -15.15 16.07 -19.40
CA ALA A 213 -16.01 16.17 -18.23
C ALA A 213 -17.51 16.29 -18.60
N GLY A 214 -17.95 15.50 -19.59
CA GLY A 214 -19.34 15.39 -19.98
C GLY A 214 -19.84 16.47 -20.95
N GLU A 215 -19.01 17.46 -21.31
CA GLU A 215 -19.35 18.54 -22.26
C GLU A 215 -20.74 19.14 -21.97
N ALA A 216 -20.92 19.71 -20.77
CA ALA A 216 -22.20 20.27 -20.31
C ALA A 216 -23.41 19.31 -20.40
N GLY A 217 -23.18 18.00 -20.37
CA GLY A 217 -24.24 16.98 -20.44
C GLY A 217 -24.36 16.31 -21.82
N TYR A 218 -23.68 16.81 -22.86
CA TYR A 218 -23.74 16.24 -24.20
C TYR A 218 -23.00 14.90 -24.33
N LEU A 219 -21.97 14.67 -23.49
CA LEU A 219 -21.14 13.46 -23.47
C LEU A 219 -21.31 12.63 -22.19
N GLY A 220 -22.49 12.69 -21.56
CA GLY A 220 -22.77 12.04 -20.28
C GLY A 220 -23.13 13.06 -19.20
N ARG A 221 -23.80 12.60 -18.14
CA ARG A 221 -24.39 13.48 -17.12
C ARG A 221 -23.87 13.26 -15.72
N GLU A 222 -23.01 12.27 -15.52
CA GLU A 222 -22.46 11.90 -14.23
C GLU A 222 -21.73 13.07 -13.57
N GLU A 223 -21.11 13.97 -14.34
CA GLU A 223 -20.54 15.20 -13.83
C GLU A 223 -21.57 16.12 -13.19
N ILE A 224 -22.71 16.31 -13.86
CA ILE A 224 -23.79 17.21 -13.42
C ILE A 224 -24.54 16.59 -12.25
N ASP A 225 -24.92 15.32 -12.38
CA ASP A 225 -25.87 14.67 -11.49
C ASP A 225 -25.19 14.07 -10.25
N ILE A 226 -23.87 13.80 -10.29
CA ILE A 226 -23.13 13.10 -9.22
C ILE A 226 -21.88 13.86 -8.75
N ILE A 227 -20.94 14.18 -9.65
CA ILE A 227 -19.60 14.62 -9.25
C ILE A 227 -19.59 16.09 -8.79
N THR A 228 -20.18 17.00 -9.57
CA THR A 228 -20.23 18.43 -9.25
C THR A 228 -20.90 18.72 -7.92
N PRO A 229 -22.09 18.14 -7.60
CA PRO A 229 -22.72 18.36 -6.29
C PRO A 229 -21.84 17.94 -5.11
N VAL A 230 -21.05 16.87 -5.27
CA VAL A 230 -20.13 16.42 -4.22
C VAL A 230 -18.97 17.41 -4.07
N ILE A 231 -18.38 17.90 -5.17
CA ILE A 231 -17.31 18.89 -5.15
C ILE A 231 -17.77 20.19 -4.49
N GLU A 232 -18.93 20.71 -4.88
CA GLU A 232 -19.52 21.94 -4.32
C GLU A 232 -19.75 21.81 -2.81
N ASP A 233 -20.17 20.64 -2.33
CA ASP A 233 -20.32 20.37 -0.91
C ASP A 233 -18.98 20.36 -0.14
N PHE A 234 -17.87 19.91 -0.74
CA PHE A 234 -16.55 20.06 -0.12
C PHE A 234 -16.07 21.52 -0.14
N GLN A 235 -16.34 22.24 -1.22
CA GLN A 235 -15.98 23.66 -1.35
C GLN A 235 -16.73 24.53 -0.34
N SER A 236 -18.03 24.28 -0.13
CA SER A 236 -18.85 25.01 0.86
C SER A 236 -18.33 24.84 2.30
N ARG A 237 -17.65 23.72 2.57
CA ARG A 237 -16.96 23.41 3.84
C ARG A 237 -15.52 23.94 3.89
N GLY A 238 -15.10 24.72 2.90
CA GLY A 238 -13.80 25.38 2.84
C GLY A 238 -12.65 24.48 2.37
N HIS A 239 -12.93 23.31 1.80
CA HIS A 239 -11.90 22.47 1.21
C HIS A 239 -11.54 22.94 -0.21
N PHE A 240 -10.25 22.89 -0.55
CA PHE A 240 -9.78 23.22 -1.89
C PHE A 240 -9.89 22.00 -2.81
N VAL A 241 -11.10 21.75 -3.31
CA VAL A 241 -11.40 20.71 -4.29
C VAL A 241 -11.89 21.39 -5.57
N GLN A 242 -11.25 21.12 -6.70
CA GLN A 242 -11.59 21.73 -8.00
C GLN A 242 -11.93 20.67 -9.04
N GLY A 243 -12.79 21.02 -10.01
CA GLY A 243 -13.28 20.14 -11.07
C GLY A 243 -14.81 20.03 -11.11
N PRO A 244 -15.37 19.03 -11.83
CA PRO A 244 -14.64 18.04 -12.62
C PRO A 244 -13.93 18.69 -13.81
N LEU A 245 -12.71 18.24 -14.10
CA LEU A 245 -11.90 18.70 -15.25
C LEU A 245 -11.75 17.58 -16.29
N PRO A 246 -11.62 17.89 -17.59
CA PRO A 246 -11.16 16.91 -18.57
C PRO A 246 -9.82 16.31 -18.13
N ALA A 247 -9.66 15.00 -18.24
CA ALA A 247 -8.46 14.31 -17.77
C ALA A 247 -7.20 14.66 -18.58
N ASP A 248 -7.36 15.20 -19.78
CA ASP A 248 -6.31 15.52 -20.76
C ASP A 248 -5.94 17.01 -20.82
N THR A 249 -6.44 17.84 -19.89
CA THR A 249 -6.15 19.29 -19.77
C THR A 249 -5.18 19.60 -18.64
#